data_AF-A0A2B4SSV2-F1
#
_entry.id   AF-A0A2B4SSV2-F1
#
_cell.length_a   1.000
_cell.length_b   1.000
_cell.length_c   1.000
_cell.angle_alpha   90.00
_cell.angle_beta   90.00
_cell.angle_gamma   90.00
#
_symmetry.space_group_name_H-M   'P 1'
#
loop_
_entity.id
_entity.type
_entity.pdbx_description
1 polymer ?
#
loop_
_entity_poly.entity_id
_entity_poly.type
_entity_poly.pdbx_seq_one_letter_code
_entity_poly.pdbx_strand_id
1 'polypeptide(L)'
;MTLSPFVFLRRCSPLRLGRFCCKRCFRIRQGLIVVSVLGLMYLTINAPPENLHGEIFKEDKGSIDNQSFTVKAGYLNVHTWFGICGTAVDNLRLWPHFPYLPDKRSSISRFRRTQDHASNNNGERIFGFVHPHSGGAYQFAITSDDASELWLSCNESVAFSEIIARVYSPSESAWTEEGDYTKYPEQISKKITLQANKRYYIETLSKQGSGAAHVAVYWSFNSSKFEIISSKFLSNFSESKSHESFPSHAGKQEDISIQEKGDSFYFNRLPLLDRKVYISYLPTCPYSPSFLVRRKLGTHEAAWKWMAKESYVYPKDDTDMIRSISPPYWTKPNPLTNESTVESVVNKFVTVSSLQSSGYFLKKIHKVIHKPDPENGDRFLLNLELGSNNTNQIFRLSEHVYQPKGKDNLCLPDGMNWNNSAKVYFILPVKDQGKWVQHFIHQLTDASLLTNDTNFHVMVIDFESKDIDMAKAFNTPLLSSRHNIISLTGKFYKTLALNKAVQFVPNAYDIIFLFDLHVDVPAGIMDSVRMNTIAGRMAYFPAVGRLECGSSSVEHRGFWQMNGYGFLAIYKSDWDKFGGMNTKDYQYSWGGEDWDLLDRVMMLPVEVERIRHPGLYHHYHPKQRKWN
;
A
#
# COMPACT_ATOMS: atom_id res chain seq x y z
N MET A 1 17.63 -49.69 -1.18
CA MET A 1 17.73 -49.33 -2.61
C MET A 1 16.56 -48.43 -2.93
N THR A 2 16.81 -47.40 -3.73
CA THR A 2 15.94 -46.27 -4.17
C THR A 2 15.95 -45.01 -3.29
N LEU A 3 16.12 -43.90 -4.00
CA LEU A 3 16.69 -42.61 -3.63
C LEU A 3 15.60 -41.60 -3.26
N SER A 4 15.93 -40.75 -2.30
CA SER A 4 15.21 -39.53 -1.91
C SER A 4 15.91 -38.32 -2.56
N PRO A 5 15.20 -37.29 -3.06
CA PRO A 5 15.86 -36.08 -3.56
C PRO A 5 16.09 -35.07 -2.43
N PHE A 6 17.30 -34.51 -2.49
CA PHE A 6 17.93 -33.61 -1.55
C PHE A 6 17.34 -32.20 -1.52
N VAL A 7 17.29 -31.64 -0.31
CA VAL A 7 17.32 -30.20 -0.03
C VAL A 7 18.78 -29.74 -0.02
N PHE A 8 19.14 -28.74 -0.83
CA PHE A 8 20.34 -27.92 -0.62
C PHE A 8 20.10 -26.47 -1.05
N LEU A 9 20.00 -25.60 -0.05
CA LEU A 9 20.19 -24.15 -0.17
C LEU A 9 21.66 -23.89 -0.54
N ARG A 10 21.92 -23.32 -1.73
CA ARG A 10 23.24 -22.74 -2.06
C ARG A 10 23.20 -21.22 -1.97
N ARG A 11 23.89 -20.71 -0.95
CA ARG A 11 24.47 -19.35 -0.91
C ARG A 11 25.35 -19.15 -2.16
N CYS A 12 25.16 -18.05 -2.87
CA CYS A 12 26.11 -17.57 -3.87
C CYS A 12 26.97 -16.46 -3.28
N SER A 13 28.28 -16.68 -3.22
CA SER A 13 29.31 -15.66 -3.00
C SER A 13 29.66 -14.98 -4.32
N PRO A 14 29.98 -13.67 -4.37
CA PRO A 14 30.33 -13.02 -5.63
C PRO A 14 31.83 -13.19 -5.93
N LEU A 15 32.13 -13.84 -7.06
CA LEU A 15 33.44 -13.90 -7.66
C LEU A 15 33.73 -12.62 -8.48
N ARG A 16 34.95 -12.11 -8.30
CA ARG A 16 35.55 -10.98 -9.02
C ARG A 16 35.59 -11.22 -10.53
N LEU A 17 35.21 -10.22 -11.33
CA LEU A 17 35.84 -9.91 -12.62
C LEU A 17 35.61 -8.43 -12.96
N GLY A 18 36.70 -7.75 -13.33
CA GLY A 18 36.74 -6.32 -13.59
C GLY A 18 36.38 -5.92 -15.02
N ARG A 19 36.17 -4.59 -15.16
CA ARG A 19 36.02 -3.79 -16.39
C ARG A 19 34.81 -4.13 -17.27
N PHE A 20 33.75 -3.34 -17.11
CA PHE A 20 32.98 -2.61 -18.14
C PHE A 20 31.69 -2.12 -17.47
N CYS A 21 31.66 -0.85 -17.07
CA CYS A 21 30.42 -0.14 -16.75
C CYS A 21 29.68 0.11 -18.08
N CYS A 22 28.35 -0.01 -18.12
CA CYS A 22 27.49 0.03 -19.32
C CYS A 22 27.51 -1.22 -20.25
N LYS A 23 26.92 -2.35 -19.83
CA LYS A 23 26.44 -3.40 -20.77
C LYS A 23 24.92 -3.45 -20.96
N ARG A 24 24.13 -2.63 -20.26
CA ARG A 24 22.67 -2.59 -20.42
C ARG A 24 22.15 -1.63 -21.51
N CYS A 25 23.03 -0.91 -22.21
CA CYS A 25 22.63 0.14 -23.17
C CYS A 25 22.66 -0.24 -24.66
N PHE A 26 22.92 -1.49 -25.07
CA PHE A 26 22.83 -1.85 -26.50
C PHE A 26 22.29 -3.27 -26.72
N ARG A 27 20.99 -3.35 -27.02
CA ARG A 27 20.40 -4.39 -27.89
C ARG A 27 18.95 -4.02 -28.24
N ILE A 28 18.77 -3.17 -29.23
CA ILE A 28 17.57 -3.19 -30.07
C ILE A 28 17.95 -3.95 -31.33
N ARG A 29 17.27 -5.08 -31.57
CA ARG A 29 17.44 -5.93 -32.75
C ARG A 29 17.11 -5.13 -34.00
N GLN A 30 18.00 -5.20 -34.99
CA GLN A 30 17.70 -4.87 -36.37
C GLN A 30 16.53 -5.76 -36.83
N GLY A 31 15.37 -5.15 -37.06
CA GLY A 31 14.30 -5.71 -37.87
C GLY A 31 14.33 -5.05 -39.23
N LEU A 32 14.61 -5.85 -40.26
CA LEU A 32 14.37 -5.50 -41.66
C LEU A 32 12.92 -5.02 -41.81
N ILE A 33 12.72 -3.77 -42.24
CA ILE A 33 11.47 -3.35 -42.86
C ILE A 33 11.72 -3.34 -44.36
N VAL A 34 11.14 -4.32 -45.05
CA VAL A 34 10.92 -4.27 -46.50
C VAL A 34 9.82 -3.24 -46.73
N VAL A 35 10.18 -2.06 -47.22
CA VAL A 35 9.20 -1.09 -47.73
C VAL A 35 9.01 -1.36 -49.22
N SER A 36 7.85 -1.91 -49.55
CA SER A 36 7.31 -1.99 -50.90
C SER A 36 7.03 -0.58 -51.44
N VAL A 37 7.60 -0.30 -52.60
CA VAL A 37 7.36 0.90 -53.41
C VAL A 37 5.94 0.83 -53.99
N LEU A 38 5.15 1.89 -53.87
CA LEU A 38 4.10 2.29 -54.82
C LEU A 38 3.54 3.68 -54.49
N GLY A 39 3.51 4.56 -55.50
CA GLY A 39 2.48 5.60 -55.63
C GLY A 39 2.90 7.06 -55.44
N LEU A 40 3.42 7.68 -56.50
CA LEU A 40 3.44 9.12 -56.70
C LEU A 40 2.01 9.69 -56.79
N MET A 41 1.75 10.81 -56.10
CA MET A 41 1.01 11.98 -56.63
C MET A 41 1.22 13.17 -55.69
N TYR A 42 1.99 14.17 -56.14
CA TYR A 42 2.09 15.49 -55.51
C TYR A 42 1.19 16.48 -56.26
N LEU A 43 0.30 17.13 -55.51
CA LEU A 43 -0.46 18.30 -55.93
C LEU A 43 0.31 19.56 -55.50
N THR A 44 0.56 20.44 -56.46
CA THR A 44 1.22 21.73 -56.32
C THR A 44 0.22 22.80 -55.84
N ILE A 45 0.64 23.65 -54.90
CA ILE A 45 0.03 24.97 -54.68
C ILE A 45 1.14 26.00 -54.51
N ASN A 46 1.07 27.04 -55.34
CA ASN A 46 2.01 28.15 -55.50
C ASN A 46 1.89 29.20 -54.39
N ALA A 47 3.02 29.81 -53.99
CA ALA A 47 3.08 31.13 -53.36
C ALA A 47 4.31 31.90 -53.90
N PRO A 48 4.19 33.20 -54.27
CA PRO A 48 5.26 34.00 -54.93
C PRO A 48 6.18 34.77 -53.93
N PRO A 49 7.28 35.39 -54.41
CA PRO A 49 8.49 35.62 -53.63
C PRO A 49 8.70 37.05 -53.07
N GLU A 50 9.75 37.12 -52.25
CA GLU A 50 10.37 38.26 -51.55
C GLU A 50 10.71 39.49 -52.40
N ASN A 51 10.72 40.66 -51.75
CA ASN A 51 11.49 41.85 -52.17
C ASN A 51 12.58 42.13 -51.13
N LEU A 52 13.84 41.92 -51.54
CA LEU A 52 15.05 42.31 -50.81
C LEU A 52 15.62 43.55 -51.50
N HIS A 53 15.69 44.69 -50.79
CA HIS A 53 16.56 45.81 -51.15
C HIS A 53 17.45 46.11 -49.93
N GLY A 54 18.76 45.97 -50.14
CA GLY A 54 19.77 46.20 -49.11
C GLY A 54 20.16 47.67 -48.94
N GLU A 55 20.94 47.92 -47.90
CA GLU A 55 22.10 48.82 -47.95
C GLU A 55 23.00 48.62 -46.73
N ILE A 56 24.28 48.89 -46.95
CA ILE A 56 25.47 48.54 -46.16
C ILE A 56 25.70 49.57 -45.05
N PHE A 57 26.07 49.16 -43.83
CA PHE A 57 26.79 50.03 -42.88
C PHE A 57 27.88 49.29 -42.06
N LYS A 58 29.12 49.68 -42.38
CA LYS A 58 30.36 49.90 -41.60
C LYS A 58 30.70 49.04 -40.37
N GLU A 59 31.92 48.52 -40.40
CA GLU A 59 32.71 48.11 -39.22
C GLU A 59 32.93 49.29 -38.26
N ASP A 60 32.73 49.03 -36.97
CA ASP A 60 33.35 49.80 -35.88
C ASP A 60 33.98 48.85 -34.86
N LYS A 61 35.26 49.09 -34.54
CA LYS A 61 36.02 48.39 -33.50
C LYS A 61 35.73 49.08 -32.16
N GLY A 62 35.31 48.34 -31.14
CA GLY A 62 35.28 48.89 -29.78
C GLY A 62 34.72 47.98 -28.68
N SER A 63 35.59 47.68 -27.71
CA SER A 63 35.36 47.23 -26.34
C SER A 63 34.90 45.79 -26.09
N ILE A 64 35.84 44.98 -25.58
CA ILE A 64 35.57 43.74 -24.85
C ILE A 64 35.03 44.17 -23.47
N ASP A 65 33.71 44.24 -23.35
CA ASP A 65 33.07 44.33 -22.04
C ASP A 65 33.14 42.94 -21.38
N ASN A 66 33.83 42.88 -20.26
CA ASN A 66 33.97 41.71 -19.41
C ASN A 66 32.59 41.41 -18.77
N GLN A 67 31.67 40.82 -19.52
CA GLN A 67 30.45 40.24 -18.96
C GLN A 67 30.88 39.07 -18.07
N SER A 68 31.01 39.38 -16.78
CA SER A 68 30.96 38.40 -15.70
C SER A 68 29.70 37.57 -15.90
N PHE A 69 29.86 36.36 -16.46
CA PHE A 69 28.87 35.31 -16.36
C PHE A 69 28.71 35.00 -14.88
N THR A 70 27.74 35.63 -14.23
CA THR A 70 27.27 35.20 -12.92
C THR A 70 26.74 33.79 -13.09
N VAL A 71 27.58 32.80 -12.78
CA VAL A 71 27.17 31.39 -12.72
C VAL A 71 26.04 31.32 -11.71
N LYS A 72 24.81 31.13 -12.19
CA LYS A 72 23.64 31.00 -11.33
C LYS A 72 23.91 29.84 -10.37
N ALA A 73 23.98 30.13 -9.07
CA ALA A 73 24.30 29.12 -8.07
C ALA A 73 23.27 27.99 -8.14
N GLY A 74 23.76 26.78 -8.36
CA GLY A 74 22.96 25.57 -8.35
C GLY A 74 22.52 25.16 -6.96
N TYR A 75 21.43 24.40 -6.88
CA TYR A 75 20.88 23.86 -5.64
C TYR A 75 20.28 22.47 -5.87
N LEU A 76 20.27 21.62 -4.84
CA LEU A 76 19.57 20.34 -4.83
C LEU A 76 18.26 20.48 -4.08
N ASN A 77 17.25 19.69 -4.47
CA ASN A 77 15.99 19.58 -3.75
C ASN A 77 16.19 18.76 -2.47
N VAL A 78 15.48 19.10 -1.41
CA VAL A 78 15.45 18.33 -0.15
C VAL A 78 14.02 18.06 0.25
N HIS A 79 13.67 16.79 0.39
CA HIS A 79 12.40 16.30 0.88
C HIS A 79 12.62 15.62 2.24
N THR A 80 11.86 16.01 3.25
CA THR A 80 11.97 15.46 4.61
C THR A 80 10.62 14.89 5.04
N TRP A 81 10.65 13.70 5.65
CA TRP A 81 9.52 13.05 6.30
C TRP A 81 9.79 12.95 7.81
N PHE A 82 8.77 13.21 8.62
CA PHE A 82 8.84 13.24 10.07
C PHE A 82 8.11 12.05 10.70
N GLY A 83 8.54 11.67 11.90
CA GLY A 83 7.90 10.60 12.67
C GLY A 83 8.12 9.19 12.12
N ILE A 84 9.05 9.01 11.18
CA ILE A 84 9.44 7.69 10.68
C ILE A 84 10.47 7.10 11.64
N CYS A 85 9.99 6.21 12.50
CA CYS A 85 10.79 5.44 13.44
C CYS A 85 11.90 4.60 12.78
N GLY A 86 12.93 4.27 13.58
CA GLY A 86 14.05 3.42 13.19
C GLY A 86 15.17 4.17 12.49
N THR A 87 16.35 3.56 12.37
CA THR A 87 17.55 4.19 11.81
C THR A 87 17.99 3.61 10.47
N ALA A 88 17.32 2.57 9.97
CA ALA A 88 17.63 1.98 8.68
C ALA A 88 17.00 2.79 7.53
N VAL A 89 17.72 2.99 6.43
CA VAL A 89 17.20 3.68 5.24
C VAL A 89 15.93 3.01 4.69
N ASP A 90 15.80 1.68 4.85
CA ASP A 90 14.60 0.94 4.47
C ASP A 90 13.33 1.42 5.19
N ASN A 91 13.44 1.94 6.42
CA ASN A 91 12.29 2.51 7.13
C ASN A 91 11.70 3.71 6.37
N LEU A 92 12.54 4.52 5.70
CA LEU A 92 12.09 5.61 4.83
C LEU A 92 11.59 5.07 3.49
N ARG A 93 12.32 4.15 2.87
CA ARG A 93 12.01 3.62 1.54
C ARG A 93 10.66 2.89 1.50
N LEU A 94 10.32 2.17 2.57
CA LEU A 94 9.06 1.44 2.73
C LEU A 94 7.94 2.28 3.36
N TRP A 95 8.17 3.57 3.63
CA TRP A 95 7.15 4.44 4.19
C TRP A 95 6.06 4.75 3.14
N PRO A 96 4.75 4.65 3.46
CA PRO A 96 3.67 4.80 2.48
C PRO A 96 3.71 6.11 1.67
N HIS A 97 4.16 7.19 2.32
CA HIS A 97 4.19 8.53 1.71
C HIS A 97 5.49 8.81 0.92
N PHE A 98 6.50 7.95 1.01
CA PHE A 98 7.73 8.08 0.24
C PHE A 98 7.50 7.59 -1.20
N PRO A 99 8.03 8.24 -2.26
CA PRO A 99 8.86 9.44 -2.26
C PRO A 99 8.08 10.74 -2.54
N TYR A 100 6.76 10.67 -2.72
CA TYR A 100 5.99 11.76 -3.34
C TYR A 100 5.39 12.76 -2.35
N LEU A 101 5.16 12.36 -1.09
CA LEU A 101 4.40 13.14 -0.10
C LEU A 101 5.24 13.50 1.15
N PRO A 102 6.35 14.26 1.01
CA PRO A 102 7.18 14.71 2.14
C PRO A 102 6.44 15.69 3.05
N ASP A 103 6.83 15.77 4.33
CA ASP A 103 6.31 16.74 5.30
C ASP A 103 6.91 18.13 5.10
N LYS A 104 8.16 18.20 4.65
CA LYS A 104 8.85 19.45 4.38
C LYS A 104 9.62 19.37 3.07
N ARG A 105 9.56 20.46 2.29
CA ARG A 105 10.37 20.67 1.08
C ARG A 105 11.30 21.86 1.30
N SER A 106 12.55 21.74 0.88
CA SER A 106 13.57 22.79 0.95
C SER A 106 14.65 22.56 -0.12
N SER A 107 15.75 23.32 -0.06
CA SER A 107 16.87 23.16 -0.98
C SER A 107 18.21 23.42 -0.30
N ILE A 108 19.30 22.91 -0.88
CA ILE A 108 20.68 23.15 -0.42
C ILE A 108 21.57 23.57 -1.60
N SER A 109 22.51 24.48 -1.38
CA SER A 109 23.45 24.97 -2.40
C SER A 109 24.81 24.26 -2.37
N ARG A 110 25.09 23.49 -1.32
CA ARG A 110 26.23 22.58 -1.20
C ARG A 110 25.67 21.21 -0.89
N PHE A 111 26.31 20.13 -1.33
CA PHE A 111 25.83 18.77 -1.03
C PHE A 111 26.18 18.36 0.41
N ARG A 112 25.73 19.18 1.36
CA ARG A 112 25.89 19.03 2.80
C ARG A 112 24.67 19.63 3.47
N ARG A 113 24.18 18.98 4.52
CA ARG A 113 23.13 19.49 5.39
C ARG A 113 23.40 19.05 6.82
N THR A 114 23.35 20.00 7.75
CA THR A 114 23.45 19.78 9.20
C THR A 114 22.17 20.29 9.85
N GLN A 115 21.71 19.59 10.88
CA GLN A 115 20.57 19.98 11.69
C GLN A 115 20.99 19.92 13.16
N ASP A 116 21.22 21.11 13.73
CA ASP A 116 21.85 21.24 15.06
C ASP A 116 20.84 21.06 16.22
N HIS A 117 19.53 21.00 15.92
CA HIS A 117 18.48 20.70 16.90
C HIS A 117 18.08 19.23 16.83
N ALA A 118 17.63 18.67 17.96
CA ALA A 118 17.22 17.26 18.07
C ALA A 118 16.19 16.90 16.98
N SER A 119 16.67 16.22 15.94
CA SER A 119 15.91 15.67 14.84
C SER A 119 15.57 14.23 15.23
N ASN A 120 14.31 13.98 15.58
CA ASN A 120 13.88 12.66 16.01
C ASN A 120 13.02 11.99 14.94
N ASN A 121 13.39 10.78 14.55
CA ASN A 121 12.64 9.92 13.63
C ASN A 121 12.35 10.58 12.28
N ASN A 122 13.40 11.08 11.62
CA ASN A 122 13.29 11.78 10.36
C ASN A 122 13.90 10.96 9.22
N GLY A 123 13.26 10.98 8.07
CA GLY A 123 13.86 10.52 6.81
C GLY A 123 14.07 11.68 5.88
N GLU A 124 15.19 11.71 5.17
CA GLU A 124 15.51 12.79 4.25
C GLU A 124 16.02 12.24 2.91
N ARG A 125 15.52 12.86 1.83
CA ARG A 125 15.98 12.65 0.46
C ARG A 125 16.50 13.97 -0.09
N ILE A 126 17.77 14.00 -0.49
CA ILE A 126 18.39 15.13 -1.21
C ILE A 126 18.61 14.68 -2.65
N PHE A 127 18.15 15.43 -3.66
CA PHE A 127 18.24 14.98 -5.04
C PHE A 127 18.32 16.12 -6.05
N GLY A 128 18.84 15.82 -7.24
CA GLY A 128 18.99 16.75 -8.35
C GLY A 128 20.04 16.23 -9.32
N PHE A 129 20.90 17.12 -9.82
CA PHE A 129 21.94 16.76 -10.77
C PHE A 129 23.32 17.25 -10.33
N VAL A 130 24.34 16.47 -10.66
CA VAL A 130 25.75 16.85 -10.59
C VAL A 130 26.33 17.05 -12.00
N HIS A 131 27.17 18.08 -12.16
CA HIS A 131 27.72 18.55 -13.43
C HIS A 131 29.26 18.64 -13.35
N PRO A 132 30.01 17.58 -13.68
CA PRO A 132 31.48 17.64 -13.73
C PRO A 132 31.99 18.62 -14.80
N HIS A 133 32.81 19.61 -14.41
CA HIS A 133 33.46 20.51 -15.37
C HIS A 133 34.51 19.81 -16.24
N SER A 134 35.15 18.77 -15.72
CA SER A 134 36.20 18.02 -16.43
C SER A 134 35.81 16.56 -16.58
N GLY A 135 36.13 15.97 -17.73
CA GLY A 135 35.91 14.54 -17.97
C GLY A 135 37.02 13.72 -17.32
N GLY A 136 36.67 12.57 -16.73
CA GLY A 136 37.65 11.66 -16.15
C GLY A 136 37.09 10.84 -14.99
N ALA A 137 37.98 10.26 -14.19
CA ALA A 137 37.63 9.39 -13.08
C ALA A 137 37.35 10.19 -11.80
N TYR A 138 36.12 10.11 -11.32
CA TYR A 138 35.67 10.66 -10.06
C TYR A 138 35.52 9.56 -9.01
N GLN A 139 35.78 9.87 -7.75
CA GLN A 139 35.31 9.06 -6.62
C GLN A 139 34.41 9.92 -5.75
N PHE A 140 33.37 9.32 -5.19
CA PHE A 140 32.45 9.97 -4.28
C PHE A 140 32.63 9.40 -2.88
N ALA A 141 32.38 10.22 -1.88
CA ALA A 141 32.33 9.78 -0.49
C ALA A 141 31.11 10.36 0.23
N ILE A 142 30.58 9.63 1.21
CA ILE A 142 29.44 10.06 2.03
C ILE A 142 29.72 9.90 3.53
N THR A 143 29.28 10.89 4.30
CA THR A 143 29.24 10.85 5.78
C THR A 143 27.83 11.23 6.24
N SER A 144 27.37 10.64 7.34
CA SER A 144 26.08 10.95 7.93
C SER A 144 25.99 10.58 9.40
N ASP A 145 25.12 11.26 10.14
CA ASP A 145 24.62 10.74 11.41
C ASP A 145 23.44 9.81 11.10
N ASP A 146 23.45 8.62 11.73
CA ASP A 146 22.67 7.46 11.32
C ASP A 146 22.84 7.06 9.82
N ALA A 147 22.11 6.02 9.38
CA ALA A 147 22.39 5.33 8.12
C ALA A 147 22.02 6.18 6.90
N SER A 148 22.84 6.10 5.86
CA SER A 148 22.61 6.80 4.59
C SER A 148 23.10 6.04 3.37
N GLU A 149 22.54 6.37 2.22
CA GLU A 149 22.93 5.87 0.91
C GLU A 149 23.14 7.03 -0.06
N LEU A 150 24.14 6.92 -0.92
CA LEU A 150 24.39 7.79 -2.06
C LEU A 150 24.13 7.01 -3.35
N TRP A 151 23.27 7.57 -4.18
CA TRP A 151 22.88 7.02 -5.47
C TRP A 151 23.32 7.94 -6.60
N LEU A 152 23.80 7.36 -7.69
CA LEU A 152 24.21 8.08 -8.89
C LEU A 152 23.72 7.33 -10.14
N SER A 153 23.14 8.06 -11.07
CA SER A 153 22.80 7.54 -12.40
C SER A 153 23.94 7.71 -13.38
N CYS A 154 23.98 6.83 -14.39
CA CYS A 154 24.91 6.96 -15.51
C CYS A 154 24.53 8.10 -16.48
N ASN A 155 23.37 8.73 -16.32
CA ASN A 155 22.89 9.85 -17.10
C ASN A 155 21.87 10.70 -16.29
N GLU A 156 21.05 11.48 -16.98
CA GLU A 156 20.03 12.35 -16.37
C GLU A 156 18.79 11.58 -15.87
N SER A 157 18.60 10.34 -16.32
CA SER A 157 17.43 9.53 -15.98
C SER A 157 17.60 8.88 -14.61
N VAL A 158 16.56 8.97 -13.80
CA VAL A 158 16.47 8.34 -12.48
C VAL A 158 16.53 6.82 -12.58
N ALA A 159 16.00 6.23 -13.67
CA ALA A 159 15.83 4.79 -13.84
C ALA A 159 17.15 3.99 -13.86
N PHE A 160 18.29 4.66 -14.07
CA PHE A 160 19.61 4.02 -14.08
C PHE A 160 20.44 4.35 -12.83
N SER A 161 19.81 4.86 -11.78
CA SER A 161 20.50 5.18 -10.52
C SER A 161 20.87 3.90 -9.76
N GLU A 162 22.11 3.84 -9.29
CA GLU A 162 22.64 2.74 -8.47
C GLU A 162 23.27 3.29 -7.19
N ILE A 163 23.25 2.51 -6.10
CA ILE A 163 24.01 2.84 -4.88
C ILE A 163 25.50 2.83 -5.22
N ILE A 164 26.18 3.93 -4.96
CA ILE A 164 27.63 4.06 -5.18
C ILE A 164 28.43 4.18 -3.88
N ALA A 165 27.81 4.61 -2.79
CA ALA A 165 28.41 4.68 -1.46
C ALA A 165 27.31 4.67 -0.38
N ARG A 166 27.64 4.29 0.86
CA ARG A 166 26.70 4.29 2.00
C ARG A 166 27.41 4.30 3.37
N VAL A 167 26.73 4.88 4.35
CA VAL A 167 27.00 4.69 5.78
C VAL A 167 26.03 3.62 6.27
N TYR A 168 26.54 2.41 6.53
CA TYR A 168 25.70 1.23 6.77
C TYR A 168 26.38 0.23 7.72
N SER A 169 25.56 -0.40 8.55
CA SER A 169 25.92 -1.55 9.39
C SER A 169 24.78 -2.57 9.33
N PRO A 170 25.07 -3.87 9.23
CA PRO A 170 24.03 -4.90 9.13
C PRO A 170 23.37 -5.23 10.47
N SER A 171 23.98 -4.84 11.60
CA SER A 171 23.56 -5.27 12.94
C SER A 171 23.12 -4.14 13.87
N GLU A 172 23.46 -2.89 13.57
CA GLU A 172 23.22 -1.73 14.43
C GLU A 172 23.08 -0.45 13.62
N SER A 173 22.78 0.67 14.30
CA SER A 173 22.80 1.98 13.64
C SER A 173 24.21 2.33 13.20
N ALA A 174 24.36 2.84 11.97
CA ALA A 174 25.65 3.28 11.44
C ALA A 174 25.69 4.79 11.39
N TRP A 175 26.78 5.42 11.85
CA TRP A 175 26.93 6.87 11.88
C TRP A 175 28.41 7.27 11.82
N THR A 176 28.72 8.47 11.35
CA THR A 176 30.09 9.02 11.30
C THR A 176 30.12 10.45 11.85
N GLU A 177 31.30 11.00 12.09
CA GLU A 177 31.43 12.47 12.15
C GLU A 177 31.48 13.03 10.72
N GLU A 178 31.20 14.32 10.55
CA GLU A 178 31.34 14.93 9.24
C GLU A 178 32.81 14.92 8.78
N GLY A 179 33.06 14.38 7.59
CA GLY A 179 34.39 14.25 7.02
C GLY A 179 35.11 12.95 7.37
N ASP A 180 34.58 12.13 8.29
CA ASP A 180 35.06 10.75 8.51
C ASP A 180 34.47 9.79 7.48
N TYR A 181 35.04 9.78 6.28
CA TYR A 181 34.67 8.87 5.19
C TYR A 181 35.46 7.55 5.20
N THR A 182 36.08 7.19 6.33
CA THR A 182 36.93 5.99 6.46
C THR A 182 36.46 4.98 7.50
N LYS A 183 35.41 5.29 8.26
CA LYS A 183 34.86 4.42 9.31
C LYS A 183 34.24 3.13 8.77
N TYR A 184 33.49 3.21 7.66
CA TYR A 184 32.86 2.06 7.03
C TYR A 184 33.42 1.82 5.62
N PRO A 185 33.56 0.54 5.21
CA PRO A 185 34.21 0.18 3.95
C PRO A 185 33.47 0.65 2.69
N GLU A 186 32.18 0.99 2.82
CA GLU A 186 31.30 1.35 1.69
C GLU A 186 31.05 2.86 1.59
N GLN A 187 31.74 3.69 2.39
CA GLN A 187 31.59 5.15 2.33
C GLN A 187 32.21 5.79 1.10
N ILE A 188 33.14 5.11 0.44
CA ILE A 188 33.84 5.62 -0.76
C ILE A 188 33.47 4.77 -1.96
N SER A 189 33.04 5.42 -3.04
CA SER A 189 32.70 4.76 -4.29
C SER A 189 33.92 4.19 -5.01
N LYS A 190 33.65 3.23 -5.90
CA LYS A 190 34.61 2.92 -6.98
C LYS A 190 34.86 4.18 -7.83
N LYS A 191 35.92 4.17 -8.62
CA LYS A 191 36.15 5.23 -9.63
C LYS A 191 35.07 5.16 -10.71
N ILE A 192 34.38 6.27 -10.94
CA ILE A 192 33.30 6.43 -11.91
C ILE A 192 33.77 7.44 -12.97
N THR A 193 33.74 7.03 -14.24
CA THR A 193 34.12 7.92 -15.34
C THR A 193 32.95 8.80 -15.72
N LEU A 194 33.09 10.11 -15.54
CA LEU A 194 32.10 11.10 -15.96
C LEU A 194 32.63 11.94 -17.12
N GLN A 195 31.73 12.44 -17.95
CA GLN A 195 32.04 13.27 -19.10
C GLN A 195 31.87 14.75 -18.74
N ALA A 196 32.79 15.59 -19.21
CA ALA A 196 32.74 17.04 -18.98
C ALA A 196 31.40 17.63 -19.45
N ASN A 197 30.85 18.55 -18.66
CA ASN A 197 29.66 19.35 -18.97
C ASN A 197 28.39 18.52 -19.26
N LYS A 198 28.36 17.26 -18.83
CA LYS A 198 27.13 16.46 -18.76
C LYS A 198 26.55 16.53 -17.37
N ARG A 199 25.24 16.35 -17.26
CA ARG A 199 24.54 16.24 -15.97
C ARG A 199 24.19 14.79 -15.66
N TYR A 200 24.32 14.42 -14.40
CA TYR A 200 24.05 13.08 -13.89
C TYR A 200 23.10 13.19 -12.72
N TYR A 201 22.02 12.40 -12.71
CA TYR A 201 21.11 12.37 -11.58
C TYR A 201 21.85 11.82 -10.35
N ILE A 202 21.72 12.51 -9.22
CA ILE A 202 22.36 12.15 -7.96
C ILE A 202 21.37 12.34 -6.81
N GLU A 203 21.37 11.43 -5.85
CA GLU A 203 20.54 11.56 -4.65
C GLU A 203 21.16 10.90 -3.42
N THR A 204 20.79 11.40 -2.24
CA THR A 204 20.99 10.68 -0.98
C THR A 204 19.67 10.32 -0.36
N LEU A 205 19.64 9.16 0.31
CA LEU A 205 18.66 8.82 1.33
C LEU A 205 19.36 8.76 2.67
N SER A 206 18.75 9.34 3.69
CA SER A 206 19.27 9.28 5.06
C SER A 206 18.14 9.08 6.06
N LYS A 207 18.44 8.34 7.12
CA LYS A 207 17.56 8.19 8.28
C LYS A 207 18.23 8.79 9.50
N GLN A 208 17.43 9.41 10.36
CA GLN A 208 17.81 9.87 11.68
C GLN A 208 16.84 9.31 12.71
N GLY A 209 17.35 8.62 13.73
CA GLY A 209 16.62 8.18 14.91
C GLY A 209 16.46 9.30 15.93
N SER A 210 17.55 9.88 16.40
CA SER A 210 17.53 10.96 17.40
C SER A 210 18.83 11.76 17.43
N GLY A 211 18.80 13.00 17.90
CA GLY A 211 20.02 13.80 18.08
C GLY A 211 20.31 14.76 16.92
N ALA A 212 21.58 15.15 16.78
CA ALA A 212 22.03 16.10 15.77
C ALA A 212 22.30 15.40 14.45
N ALA A 213 21.53 15.73 13.41
CA ALA A 213 21.63 15.03 12.13
C ALA A 213 22.62 15.72 11.19
N HIS A 214 23.37 14.94 10.40
CA HIS A 214 24.06 15.49 9.24
C HIS A 214 24.12 14.50 8.07
N VAL A 215 24.30 15.04 6.87
CA VAL A 215 24.69 14.29 5.68
C VAL A 215 25.59 15.17 4.82
N ALA A 216 26.71 14.63 4.35
CA ALA A 216 27.63 15.34 3.47
C ALA A 216 28.18 14.41 2.39
N VAL A 217 28.18 14.92 1.15
CA VAL A 217 28.71 14.21 -0.02
C VAL A 217 29.92 14.96 -0.55
N TYR A 218 30.99 14.21 -0.72
CA TYR A 218 32.26 14.66 -1.23
C TYR A 218 32.57 13.98 -2.55
N TRP A 219 33.44 14.60 -3.32
CA TRP A 219 34.02 13.96 -4.49
C TRP A 219 35.52 14.26 -4.59
N SER A 220 36.23 13.46 -5.37
CA SER A 220 37.60 13.71 -5.78
C SER A 220 37.74 13.49 -7.28
N PHE A 221 38.51 14.36 -7.93
CA PHE A 221 38.85 14.26 -9.35
C PHE A 221 40.36 14.16 -9.50
N ASN A 222 40.86 13.04 -10.04
CA ASN A 222 42.30 12.79 -10.30
C ASN A 222 43.26 13.09 -9.12
N SER A 223 42.75 13.17 -7.89
CA SER A 223 43.49 13.45 -6.66
C SER A 223 42.98 12.55 -5.53
N SER A 224 43.72 12.51 -4.42
CA SER A 224 43.29 11.82 -3.20
C SER A 224 42.46 12.71 -2.26
N LYS A 225 42.29 14.00 -2.57
CA LYS A 225 41.60 14.95 -1.71
C LYS A 225 40.12 15.01 -2.06
N PHE A 226 39.28 14.70 -1.08
CA PHE A 226 37.83 14.84 -1.17
C PHE A 226 37.39 16.27 -0.82
N GLU A 227 36.49 16.84 -1.62
CA GLU A 227 35.88 18.14 -1.39
C GLU A 227 34.35 18.07 -1.48
N ILE A 228 33.67 18.93 -0.71
CA ILE A 228 32.20 19.05 -0.78
C ILE A 228 31.80 19.57 -2.16
N ILE A 229 30.82 18.91 -2.79
CA ILE A 229 30.27 19.35 -4.07
C ILE A 229 29.52 20.68 -3.86
N SER A 230 30.03 21.75 -4.46
CA SER A 230 29.51 23.11 -4.32
C SER A 230 28.49 23.46 -5.40
N SER A 231 27.76 24.56 -5.20
CA SER A 231 26.68 25.03 -6.08
C SER A 231 27.05 25.14 -7.55
N LYS A 232 28.34 25.37 -7.86
CA LYS A 232 28.85 25.47 -9.23
C LYS A 232 28.76 24.17 -10.02
N PHE A 233 28.56 23.03 -9.35
CA PHE A 233 28.44 21.72 -9.97
C PHE A 233 27.07 21.08 -9.78
N LEU A 234 26.09 21.81 -9.24
CA LEU A 234 24.78 21.25 -8.86
C LEU A 234 23.66 21.91 -9.68
N SER A 235 22.54 21.21 -9.86
CA SER A 235 21.29 21.84 -10.25
C SER A 235 20.10 21.06 -9.70
N ASN A 236 18.96 21.73 -9.59
CA ASN A 236 17.77 21.11 -9.03
C ASN A 236 17.13 20.17 -10.04
N PHE A 237 16.28 19.27 -9.53
CA PHE A 237 15.35 18.54 -10.35
C PHE A 237 14.11 19.43 -10.60
N SER A 238 13.92 19.84 -11.85
CA SER A 238 12.70 20.48 -12.32
C SER A 238 12.42 19.94 -13.72
N GLU A 239 11.45 19.04 -13.84
CA GLU A 239 10.83 18.80 -15.15
C GLU A 239 9.92 19.98 -15.51
N SER A 240 9.70 20.20 -16.79
CA SER A 240 9.07 21.38 -17.39
C SER A 240 7.69 21.76 -16.81
N LYS A 241 7.32 23.04 -17.04
CA LYS A 241 6.18 23.84 -16.55
C LYS A 241 4.75 23.26 -16.53
N SER A 242 4.49 21.98 -16.80
CA SER A 242 3.12 21.46 -16.87
C SER A 242 2.67 20.61 -15.68
N HIS A 243 3.53 19.89 -14.97
CA HIS A 243 3.20 19.24 -13.68
C HIS A 243 4.50 18.99 -12.91
N GLU A 244 4.55 19.30 -11.60
CA GLU A 244 5.67 18.86 -10.73
C GLU A 244 5.65 17.33 -10.60
N SER A 245 6.18 16.60 -11.58
CA SER A 245 6.51 15.17 -11.46
C SER A 245 7.82 15.06 -10.68
N PHE A 246 7.73 14.87 -9.37
CA PHE A 246 8.91 14.52 -8.57
C PHE A 246 9.46 13.17 -9.03
N PRO A 247 10.79 13.00 -9.05
CA PRO A 247 11.37 11.75 -9.52
C PRO A 247 10.96 10.62 -8.59
N SER A 248 10.67 9.45 -9.16
CA SER A 248 10.61 8.20 -8.38
C SER A 248 11.98 7.93 -7.73
N HIS A 249 12.09 6.93 -6.86
CA HIS A 249 13.38 6.48 -6.34
C HIS A 249 13.70 5.11 -6.93
N ALA A 250 14.86 4.97 -7.57
CA ALA A 250 15.22 3.73 -8.28
C ALA A 250 15.31 2.50 -7.36
N GLY A 251 15.66 2.72 -6.08
CA GLY A 251 15.69 1.67 -5.07
C GLY A 251 14.34 1.37 -4.45
N LYS A 252 13.32 2.22 -4.62
CA LYS A 252 11.96 1.90 -4.17
C LYS A 252 11.53 0.77 -5.07
N GLN A 253 11.24 -0.40 -4.49
CA GLN A 253 10.56 -1.45 -5.24
C GLN A 253 9.38 -0.77 -5.93
N GLU A 254 9.42 -0.72 -7.26
CA GLU A 254 8.20 -0.44 -7.99
C GLU A 254 7.18 -1.42 -7.43
N ASP A 255 5.98 -0.92 -7.09
CA ASP A 255 4.87 -1.82 -6.80
C ASP A 255 4.91 -2.86 -7.91
N ILE A 256 5.22 -4.12 -7.54
CA ILE A 256 5.21 -5.28 -8.44
C ILE A 256 4.06 -5.04 -9.39
N SER A 257 4.33 -5.05 -10.70
CA SER A 257 3.42 -4.45 -11.68
C SER A 257 2.00 -4.91 -11.39
N ILE A 258 0.99 -4.05 -11.56
CA ILE A 258 -0.42 -4.43 -11.33
C ILE A 258 -0.74 -5.76 -12.03
N GLN A 259 -0.07 -6.03 -13.15
CA GLN A 259 -0.12 -7.30 -13.88
C GLN A 259 0.42 -8.50 -13.08
N GLU A 260 1.60 -8.40 -12.47
CA GLU A 260 2.19 -9.44 -11.61
C GLU A 260 1.42 -9.62 -10.28
N LYS A 261 0.90 -8.54 -9.66
CA LYS A 261 -0.01 -8.65 -8.50
C LYS A 261 -1.38 -9.20 -8.89
N GLY A 262 -1.82 -8.99 -10.14
CA GLY A 262 -3.10 -9.46 -10.65
C GLY A 262 -3.23 -10.98 -10.57
N ASP A 263 -2.13 -11.72 -10.73
CA ASP A 263 -2.11 -13.17 -10.58
C ASP A 263 -2.37 -13.61 -9.14
N SER A 264 -2.09 -12.79 -8.13
CA SER A 264 -2.44 -13.09 -6.73
C SER A 264 -3.94 -12.91 -6.45
N PHE A 265 -4.65 -12.09 -7.24
CA PHE A 265 -6.08 -11.79 -7.08
C PHE A 265 -6.95 -12.32 -8.22
N TYR A 266 -6.43 -13.27 -9.02
CA TYR A 266 -7.20 -13.87 -10.12
C TYR A 266 -8.49 -14.54 -9.64
N PHE A 267 -8.49 -15.14 -8.45
CA PHE A 267 -9.67 -15.76 -7.86
C PHE A 267 -10.84 -14.78 -7.83
N ASN A 268 -10.61 -13.53 -7.41
CA ASN A 268 -11.66 -12.52 -7.31
C ASN A 268 -12.29 -12.17 -8.67
N ARG A 269 -11.53 -12.36 -9.77
CA ARG A 269 -11.94 -12.07 -11.16
C ARG A 269 -12.64 -13.25 -11.84
N LEU A 270 -12.65 -14.43 -11.24
CA LEU A 270 -13.37 -15.58 -11.79
C LEU A 270 -14.88 -15.33 -11.78
N PRO A 271 -15.64 -15.84 -12.77
CA PRO A 271 -17.09 -15.80 -12.73
C PRO A 271 -17.61 -16.60 -11.53
N LEU A 272 -18.57 -16.04 -10.80
CA LEU A 272 -19.27 -16.75 -9.72
C LEU A 272 -20.13 -17.88 -10.30
N LEU A 273 -20.08 -19.05 -9.68
CA LEU A 273 -20.98 -20.14 -9.99
C LEU A 273 -22.42 -19.74 -9.62
N ASP A 274 -23.36 -19.89 -10.56
CA ASP A 274 -24.78 -19.64 -10.27
C ASP A 274 -25.29 -20.63 -9.21
N ARG A 275 -25.83 -20.08 -8.12
CA ARG A 275 -26.39 -20.85 -7.01
C ARG A 275 -27.49 -21.82 -7.43
N LYS A 276 -28.22 -21.52 -8.51
CA LYS A 276 -29.25 -22.41 -9.09
C LYS A 276 -28.70 -23.78 -9.48
N VAL A 277 -27.40 -23.90 -9.75
CA VAL A 277 -26.75 -25.17 -10.11
C VAL A 277 -26.84 -26.20 -8.99
N TYR A 278 -26.75 -25.79 -7.72
CA TYR A 278 -26.65 -26.72 -6.59
C TYR A 278 -27.75 -26.58 -5.53
N ILE A 279 -28.52 -25.48 -5.53
CA ILE A 279 -29.50 -25.18 -4.47
C ILE A 279 -30.59 -26.24 -4.30
N SER A 280 -31.05 -26.91 -5.36
CA SER A 280 -32.11 -27.92 -5.25
C SER A 280 -31.62 -29.26 -4.68
N TYR A 281 -30.32 -29.42 -4.48
CA TYR A 281 -29.70 -30.67 -4.04
C TYR A 281 -29.05 -30.57 -2.66
N LEU A 282 -28.90 -29.35 -2.15
CA LEU A 282 -28.53 -29.09 -0.75
C LEU A 282 -29.77 -28.59 0.00
N PRO A 283 -30.26 -29.33 1.01
CA PRO A 283 -31.43 -28.89 1.75
C PRO A 283 -31.11 -27.58 2.49
N THR A 284 -32.12 -26.72 2.63
CA THR A 284 -32.06 -25.60 3.58
C THR A 284 -32.35 -26.13 4.99
N CYS A 285 -31.67 -25.61 6.00
CA CYS A 285 -31.84 -26.03 7.39
C CYS A 285 -31.93 -24.84 8.34
N PRO A 286 -32.65 -24.99 9.49
CA PRO A 286 -32.65 -23.96 10.52
C PRO A 286 -31.24 -23.67 11.03
N TYR A 287 -30.89 -22.39 11.08
CA TYR A 287 -29.59 -21.93 11.58
C TYR A 287 -29.79 -20.93 12.72
N SER A 288 -29.31 -21.31 13.90
CA SER A 288 -29.36 -20.47 15.10
C SER A 288 -28.19 -20.85 16.02
N PRO A 289 -27.01 -20.22 15.82
CA PRO A 289 -25.84 -20.50 16.66
C PRO A 289 -26.12 -20.29 18.15
N SER A 290 -25.50 -21.12 18.99
CA SER A 290 -25.57 -21.03 20.45
C SER A 290 -24.95 -19.75 20.98
N PHE A 291 -24.01 -19.19 20.22
CA PHE A 291 -23.29 -17.99 20.58
C PHE A 291 -24.02 -16.69 20.28
N LEU A 292 -25.24 -16.72 19.73
CA LEU A 292 -26.08 -15.54 19.59
C LEU A 292 -26.46 -14.97 20.96
N VAL A 293 -26.34 -13.65 21.12
CA VAL A 293 -26.70 -12.97 22.37
C VAL A 293 -28.19 -12.67 22.36
N ARG A 294 -28.92 -13.26 23.31
CA ARG A 294 -30.40 -13.14 23.45
C ARG A 294 -30.82 -12.36 24.70
N ARG A 295 -29.90 -11.58 25.26
CA ARG A 295 -30.12 -10.78 26.46
C ARG A 295 -29.48 -9.42 26.31
N LYS A 296 -29.88 -8.50 27.18
CA LYS A 296 -29.16 -7.24 27.35
C LYS A 296 -27.75 -7.52 27.89
N LEU A 297 -26.76 -6.86 27.28
CA LEU A 297 -25.38 -6.89 27.73
C LEU A 297 -25.11 -5.77 28.74
N GLY A 298 -24.19 -6.01 29.66
CA GLY A 298 -23.59 -4.96 30.47
C GLY A 298 -22.65 -4.07 29.64
N THR A 299 -22.18 -2.98 30.23
CA THR A 299 -21.26 -2.06 29.55
C THR A 299 -19.95 -2.76 29.20
N HIS A 300 -19.58 -2.73 27.92
CA HIS A 300 -18.39 -3.32 27.31
C HIS A 300 -18.27 -4.84 27.51
N GLU A 301 -19.37 -5.52 27.80
CA GLU A 301 -19.35 -6.95 28.14
C GLU A 301 -18.93 -7.81 26.94
N ALA A 302 -19.38 -7.46 25.73
CA ALA A 302 -19.05 -8.19 24.50
C ALA A 302 -17.54 -8.20 24.24
N ALA A 303 -16.86 -7.08 24.44
CA ALA A 303 -15.43 -6.94 24.15
C ALA A 303 -14.58 -7.97 24.93
N TRP A 304 -14.98 -8.27 26.17
CA TRP A 304 -14.27 -9.24 27.01
C TRP A 304 -14.64 -10.70 26.73
N LYS A 305 -15.92 -10.97 26.41
CA LYS A 305 -16.42 -12.34 26.24
C LYS A 305 -16.27 -12.87 24.81
N TRP A 306 -16.21 -11.99 23.81
CA TRP A 306 -16.21 -12.40 22.40
C TRP A 306 -14.86 -12.89 21.89
N MET A 307 -13.76 -12.50 22.53
CA MET A 307 -12.40 -12.88 22.12
C MET A 307 -12.15 -14.40 22.08
N ALA A 308 -12.99 -15.21 22.75
CA ALA A 308 -12.87 -16.67 22.78
C ALA A 308 -13.52 -17.40 21.59
N LYS A 309 -14.21 -16.69 20.69
CA LYS A 309 -15.01 -17.29 19.59
C LYS A 309 -14.36 -17.05 18.22
N GLU A 310 -13.09 -17.43 18.09
CA GLU A 310 -12.33 -17.27 16.86
C GLU A 310 -12.80 -18.24 15.76
N SER A 311 -12.72 -17.78 14.52
CA SER A 311 -12.90 -18.59 13.32
C SER A 311 -11.55 -19.13 12.86
N TYR A 312 -11.56 -20.31 12.27
CA TYR A 312 -10.37 -21.00 11.77
C TYR A 312 -10.27 -20.89 10.25
N VAL A 313 -9.06 -20.98 9.71
CA VAL A 313 -8.82 -20.90 8.26
C VAL A 313 -8.15 -22.15 7.71
N TYR A 314 -8.40 -22.42 6.43
CA TYR A 314 -7.62 -23.35 5.62
C TYR A 314 -7.61 -22.87 4.14
N PRO A 315 -6.49 -22.95 3.43
CA PRO A 315 -5.16 -23.21 3.95
C PRO A 315 -4.69 -22.06 4.87
N LYS A 316 -3.45 -22.15 5.38
CA LYS A 316 -2.84 -21.04 6.11
C LYS A 316 -2.82 -19.78 5.23
N ASP A 317 -3.21 -18.64 5.80
CA ASP A 317 -3.20 -17.33 5.13
C ASP A 317 -2.05 -16.43 5.62
N ASP A 318 -1.82 -15.31 4.92
CA ASP A 318 -0.72 -14.37 5.18
C ASP A 318 -1.01 -13.45 6.38
N THR A 319 -1.37 -14.05 7.51
CA THR A 319 -1.64 -13.34 8.78
C THR A 319 -0.53 -13.51 9.81
N ASP A 320 0.60 -14.09 9.44
CA ASP A 320 1.80 -14.13 10.28
C ASP A 320 2.34 -12.71 10.50
N MET A 321 2.53 -12.35 11.76
CA MET A 321 3.23 -11.12 12.14
C MET A 321 4.54 -11.44 12.85
N ILE A 322 5.59 -10.68 12.52
CA ILE A 322 6.86 -10.78 13.25
C ILE A 322 6.65 -10.30 14.68
N ARG A 323 7.12 -11.09 15.65
CA ARG A 323 6.94 -10.84 17.08
C ARG A 323 7.39 -9.42 17.44
N SER A 324 6.46 -8.64 18.00
CA SER A 324 6.76 -7.32 18.55
C SER A 324 7.79 -7.40 19.68
N ILE A 325 8.66 -6.39 19.74
CA ILE A 325 9.66 -6.23 20.80
C ILE A 325 9.01 -5.70 22.09
N SER A 326 7.77 -5.19 22.01
CA SER A 326 7.00 -4.63 23.12
C SER A 326 5.62 -5.29 23.26
N PRO A 327 5.04 -5.40 24.47
CA PRO A 327 3.64 -5.80 24.64
C PRO A 327 2.67 -4.88 23.86
N PRO A 328 1.52 -5.37 23.37
CA PRO A 328 0.97 -6.72 23.56
C PRO A 328 1.48 -7.75 22.55
N TYR A 329 1.64 -9.00 23.00
CA TYR A 329 2.22 -10.10 22.21
C TYR A 329 1.21 -10.84 21.30
N TRP A 330 0.17 -10.17 20.81
CA TRP A 330 -0.87 -10.80 19.98
C TRP A 330 -0.44 -10.99 18.52
N THR A 331 0.66 -11.69 18.29
CA THR A 331 1.21 -11.90 16.93
C THR A 331 0.73 -13.18 16.28
N LYS A 332 -0.10 -13.97 16.97
CA LYS A 332 -0.62 -15.23 16.45
C LYS A 332 -1.45 -14.99 15.18
N PRO A 333 -1.23 -15.73 14.09
CA PRO A 333 -2.04 -15.66 12.88
C PRO A 333 -3.44 -16.22 13.13
N ASN A 334 -4.27 -16.26 12.08
CA ASN A 334 -5.54 -16.99 12.16
C ASN A 334 -5.27 -18.45 12.53
N PRO A 335 -6.05 -19.02 13.46
CA PRO A 335 -5.88 -20.42 13.83
C PRO A 335 -6.29 -21.32 12.64
N LEU A 336 -5.61 -22.45 12.49
CA LEU A 336 -5.87 -23.37 11.39
C LEU A 336 -6.95 -24.38 11.75
N THR A 337 -7.84 -24.67 10.81
CA THR A 337 -8.75 -25.82 10.93
C THR A 337 -8.05 -27.09 10.41
N ASN A 338 -8.52 -28.25 10.87
CA ASN A 338 -8.00 -29.53 10.40
C ASN A 338 -8.33 -29.74 8.91
N GLU A 339 -7.31 -30.16 8.15
CA GLU A 339 -7.42 -30.49 6.73
C GLU A 339 -8.47 -31.58 6.47
N SER A 340 -8.54 -32.63 7.31
CA SER A 340 -9.51 -33.71 7.12
C SER A 340 -10.96 -33.25 7.29
N THR A 341 -11.22 -32.29 8.19
CA THR A 341 -12.52 -31.65 8.33
C THR A 341 -12.87 -30.88 7.06
N VAL A 342 -11.91 -30.13 6.53
CA VAL A 342 -12.10 -29.34 5.30
C VAL A 342 -12.35 -30.24 4.10
N GLU A 343 -11.53 -31.26 3.90
CA GLU A 343 -11.71 -32.24 2.82
C GLU A 343 -13.07 -32.92 2.92
N SER A 344 -13.50 -33.32 4.12
CA SER A 344 -14.82 -33.93 4.33
C SER A 344 -15.95 -33.00 3.90
N VAL A 345 -15.93 -31.73 4.34
CA VAL A 345 -16.97 -30.75 4.01
C VAL A 345 -16.94 -30.39 2.53
N VAL A 346 -15.76 -30.13 1.96
CA VAL A 346 -15.61 -29.80 0.55
C VAL A 346 -16.03 -30.96 -0.33
N ASN A 347 -15.63 -32.20 0.00
CA ASN A 347 -16.06 -33.38 -0.74
C ASN A 347 -17.58 -33.55 -0.67
N LYS A 348 -18.19 -33.45 0.51
CA LYS A 348 -19.66 -33.51 0.66
C LYS A 348 -20.38 -32.45 -0.17
N PHE A 349 -19.82 -31.24 -0.30
CA PHE A 349 -20.39 -30.21 -1.15
C PHE A 349 -20.22 -30.52 -2.64
N VAL A 350 -19.01 -30.88 -3.08
CA VAL A 350 -18.69 -31.10 -4.50
C VAL A 350 -19.31 -32.39 -5.04
N THR A 351 -19.53 -33.41 -4.20
CA THR A 351 -20.18 -34.68 -4.58
C THR A 351 -21.70 -34.60 -4.58
N VAL A 352 -22.29 -33.45 -4.22
CA VAL A 352 -23.72 -33.22 -4.42
C VAL A 352 -24.05 -33.53 -5.88
N SER A 353 -25.05 -34.41 -6.09
CA SER A 353 -25.31 -35.04 -7.39
C SER A 353 -25.38 -34.05 -8.55
N SER A 354 -25.87 -32.85 -8.31
CA SER A 354 -25.93 -31.77 -9.31
C SER A 354 -24.60 -31.25 -9.82
N LEU A 355 -23.60 -31.04 -8.97
CA LEU A 355 -22.32 -30.49 -9.40
C LEU A 355 -21.60 -31.51 -10.27
N GLN A 356 -21.60 -32.78 -9.84
CA GLN A 356 -21.06 -33.88 -10.63
C GLN A 356 -21.82 -34.09 -11.94
N SER A 357 -23.16 -34.18 -11.90
CA SER A 357 -23.99 -34.35 -13.11
C SER A 357 -23.92 -33.15 -14.05
N SER A 358 -23.68 -31.94 -13.54
CA SER A 358 -23.47 -30.73 -14.34
C SER A 358 -22.01 -30.60 -14.82
N GLY A 359 -21.17 -31.60 -14.57
CA GLY A 359 -19.78 -31.66 -15.03
C GLY A 359 -18.81 -30.72 -14.30
N TYR A 360 -19.16 -30.22 -13.11
CA TYR A 360 -18.26 -29.43 -12.29
C TYR A 360 -17.39 -30.31 -11.39
N PHE A 361 -16.13 -29.91 -11.20
CA PHE A 361 -15.18 -30.59 -10.34
C PHE A 361 -14.33 -29.60 -9.56
N LEU A 362 -13.86 -30.00 -8.38
CA LEU A 362 -12.96 -29.19 -7.58
C LEU A 362 -11.60 -29.08 -8.27
N LYS A 363 -11.17 -27.84 -8.54
CA LYS A 363 -9.83 -27.56 -9.04
C LYS A 363 -8.87 -27.20 -7.91
N LYS A 364 -9.31 -26.34 -6.99
CA LYS A 364 -8.50 -25.86 -5.87
C LYS A 364 -9.38 -25.34 -4.74
N ILE A 365 -8.97 -25.59 -3.50
CA ILE A 365 -9.52 -24.91 -2.33
C ILE A 365 -8.79 -23.57 -2.19
N HIS A 366 -9.50 -22.45 -2.43
CA HIS A 366 -8.90 -21.13 -2.31
C HIS A 366 -8.83 -20.69 -0.85
N LYS A 367 -9.97 -20.75 -0.14
CA LYS A 367 -10.06 -20.47 1.31
C LYS A 367 -11.30 -21.11 1.91
N VAL A 368 -11.19 -21.65 3.12
CA VAL A 368 -12.31 -22.08 3.95
C VAL A 368 -12.20 -21.35 5.28
N ILE A 369 -13.28 -20.68 5.68
CA ILE A 369 -13.42 -20.16 7.04
C ILE A 369 -14.35 -21.10 7.80
N HIS A 370 -13.87 -21.67 8.89
CA HIS A 370 -14.60 -22.59 9.76
C HIS A 370 -14.96 -21.90 11.07
N LYS A 371 -16.26 -21.82 11.36
CA LYS A 371 -16.82 -21.29 12.60
C LYS A 371 -17.46 -22.43 13.40
N PRO A 372 -16.77 -23.01 14.40
CA PRO A 372 -17.33 -24.10 15.17
C PRO A 372 -18.38 -23.63 16.18
N ASP A 373 -19.39 -24.46 16.39
CA ASP A 373 -20.36 -24.32 17.48
C ASP A 373 -20.49 -25.67 18.20
N PRO A 374 -19.84 -25.85 19.36
CA PRO A 374 -19.88 -27.10 20.09
C PRO A 374 -21.30 -27.54 20.51
N GLU A 375 -22.27 -26.63 20.54
CA GLU A 375 -23.65 -26.94 20.92
C GLU A 375 -24.50 -27.32 19.71
N ASN A 376 -24.44 -26.54 18.63
CA ASN A 376 -25.38 -26.66 17.52
C ASN A 376 -24.79 -27.23 16.22
N GLY A 377 -23.47 -27.11 15.98
CA GLY A 377 -22.79 -27.60 14.78
C GLY A 377 -21.97 -26.55 14.05
N ASP A 378 -21.19 -26.96 13.05
CA ASP A 378 -20.15 -26.10 12.48
C ASP A 378 -20.63 -25.38 11.22
N ARG A 379 -20.36 -24.07 11.12
CA ARG A 379 -20.56 -23.29 9.88
C ARG A 379 -19.24 -23.17 9.11
N PHE A 380 -19.31 -23.24 7.79
CA PHE A 380 -18.18 -23.01 6.90
C PHE A 380 -18.53 -21.98 5.84
N LEU A 381 -17.60 -21.09 5.50
CA LEU A 381 -17.62 -20.31 4.27
C LEU A 381 -16.61 -20.92 3.30
N LEU A 382 -17.11 -21.53 2.24
CA LEU A 382 -16.29 -22.21 1.22
C LEU A 382 -15.98 -21.24 0.09
N ASN A 383 -14.69 -20.98 -0.15
CA ASN A 383 -14.18 -20.32 -1.36
C ASN A 383 -13.41 -21.35 -2.19
N LEU A 384 -14.03 -21.83 -3.26
CA LEU A 384 -13.51 -22.93 -4.09
C LEU A 384 -13.36 -22.49 -5.55
N GLU A 385 -12.33 -23.00 -6.20
CA GLU A 385 -12.19 -22.94 -7.65
C GLU A 385 -12.73 -24.23 -8.25
N LEU A 386 -13.73 -24.10 -9.13
CA LEU A 386 -14.39 -25.23 -9.78
C LEU A 386 -14.14 -25.20 -11.28
N GLY A 387 -13.67 -26.30 -11.85
CA GLY A 387 -13.61 -26.49 -13.29
C GLY A 387 -14.93 -27.04 -13.82
N SER A 388 -15.25 -26.78 -15.09
CA SER A 388 -16.39 -27.37 -15.79
C SER A 388 -15.92 -28.19 -16.99
N ASN A 389 -16.23 -29.49 -17.00
CA ASN A 389 -15.95 -30.39 -18.13
C ASN A 389 -16.71 -30.00 -19.40
N ASN A 390 -17.85 -29.33 -19.25
CA ASN A 390 -18.71 -28.95 -20.38
C ASN A 390 -18.19 -27.72 -21.13
N THR A 391 -17.57 -26.78 -20.41
CA THR A 391 -17.16 -25.47 -20.97
C THR A 391 -15.65 -25.25 -20.95
N ASN A 392 -14.88 -26.10 -20.26
CA ASN A 392 -13.48 -25.89 -19.91
C ASN A 392 -13.21 -24.54 -19.20
N GLN A 393 -14.25 -23.90 -18.64
CA GLN A 393 -14.13 -22.68 -17.85
C GLN A 393 -13.89 -23.00 -16.38
N ILE A 394 -13.34 -22.00 -15.68
CA ILE A 394 -13.12 -22.03 -14.23
C ILE A 394 -14.06 -21.01 -13.60
N PHE A 395 -14.75 -21.44 -12.55
CA PHE A 395 -15.65 -20.64 -11.75
C PHE A 395 -15.12 -20.52 -10.33
N ARG A 396 -15.45 -19.41 -9.66
CA ARG A 396 -15.35 -19.32 -8.21
C ARG A 396 -16.70 -19.67 -7.57
N LEU A 397 -16.65 -20.43 -6.50
CA LEU A 397 -17.76 -20.61 -5.56
C LEU A 397 -17.40 -19.87 -4.28
N SER A 398 -18.35 -19.12 -3.73
CA SER A 398 -18.27 -18.51 -2.40
C SER A 398 -19.62 -18.76 -1.70
N GLU A 399 -19.70 -19.73 -0.78
CA GLU A 399 -20.98 -20.16 -0.20
C GLU A 399 -20.87 -20.52 1.29
N HIS A 400 -21.89 -20.11 2.07
CA HIS A 400 -22.03 -20.52 3.46
C HIS A 400 -22.73 -21.88 3.53
N VAL A 401 -22.13 -22.83 4.23
CA VAL A 401 -22.69 -24.16 4.48
C VAL A 401 -22.66 -24.47 5.97
N TYR A 402 -23.56 -25.35 6.40
CA TYR A 402 -23.71 -25.71 7.80
C TYR A 402 -23.75 -27.23 7.96
N GLN A 403 -23.06 -27.73 8.97
CA GLN A 403 -23.13 -29.11 9.41
C GLN A 403 -23.72 -29.16 10.83
N PRO A 404 -25.03 -29.47 10.99
CA PRO A 404 -25.64 -29.56 12.31
C PRO A 404 -24.97 -30.64 13.16
N LYS A 405 -24.88 -30.40 14.47
CA LYS A 405 -24.29 -31.34 15.41
C LYS A 405 -25.00 -32.69 15.36
N GLY A 406 -24.21 -33.76 15.27
CA GLY A 406 -24.72 -35.13 15.18
C GLY A 406 -25.36 -35.48 13.82
N LYS A 407 -25.26 -34.60 12.81
CA LYS A 407 -25.66 -34.88 11.43
C LYS A 407 -24.43 -34.95 10.54
N ASP A 408 -24.42 -35.92 9.64
CA ASP A 408 -23.32 -36.05 8.67
C ASP A 408 -23.55 -35.16 7.43
N ASN A 409 -24.80 -34.89 7.09
CA ASN A 409 -25.17 -34.14 5.89
C ASN A 409 -24.94 -32.64 6.05
N LEU A 410 -24.49 -32.00 4.95
CA LEU A 410 -24.44 -30.54 4.83
C LEU A 410 -25.79 -29.97 4.44
N CYS A 411 -26.02 -28.72 4.84
CA CYS A 411 -27.17 -27.94 4.43
C CYS A 411 -26.81 -26.47 4.20
N LEU A 412 -27.71 -25.77 3.50
CA LEU A 412 -27.65 -24.32 3.37
C LEU A 412 -28.30 -23.69 4.62
N PRO A 413 -27.56 -22.93 5.43
CA PRO A 413 -28.11 -22.33 6.64
C PRO A 413 -29.14 -21.25 6.29
N ASP A 414 -30.33 -21.35 6.86
CA ASP A 414 -31.42 -20.42 6.58
C ASP A 414 -31.04 -18.96 6.85
N GLY A 415 -31.31 -18.09 5.89
CA GLY A 415 -30.99 -16.66 5.95
C GLY A 415 -29.53 -16.30 5.69
N MET A 416 -28.59 -17.24 5.55
CA MET A 416 -27.16 -16.96 5.36
C MET A 416 -26.76 -16.75 3.89
N ASN A 417 -27.67 -16.16 3.10
CA ASN A 417 -27.42 -15.84 1.70
C ASN A 417 -26.76 -14.46 1.62
N TRP A 418 -25.49 -14.40 1.23
CA TRP A 418 -24.79 -13.14 1.05
C TRP A 418 -25.13 -12.50 -0.32
N ASN A 419 -25.18 -11.17 -0.38
CA ASN A 419 -25.46 -10.43 -1.60
C ASN A 419 -24.14 -9.93 -2.24
N ASN A 420 -23.70 -10.62 -3.29
CA ASN A 420 -22.49 -10.25 -4.03
C ASN A 420 -22.58 -8.91 -4.77
N SER A 421 -23.80 -8.40 -4.98
CA SER A 421 -24.07 -7.15 -5.68
C SER A 421 -24.34 -5.99 -4.72
N ALA A 422 -24.33 -6.21 -3.41
CA ALA A 422 -24.46 -5.14 -2.42
C ALA A 422 -23.30 -4.15 -2.57
N LYS A 423 -23.61 -2.86 -2.64
CA LYS A 423 -22.57 -1.83 -2.74
C LYS A 423 -21.91 -1.64 -1.37
N VAL A 424 -20.58 -1.54 -1.35
CA VAL A 424 -19.81 -1.29 -0.12
C VAL A 424 -19.54 0.20 0.01
N TYR A 425 -20.03 0.83 1.07
CA TYR A 425 -19.78 2.24 1.38
C TYR A 425 -18.64 2.36 2.40
N PHE A 426 -17.47 2.79 1.95
CA PHE A 426 -16.38 3.17 2.84
C PHE A 426 -16.72 4.47 3.56
N ILE A 427 -16.84 4.42 4.88
CA ILE A 427 -17.14 5.59 5.71
C ILE A 427 -15.84 6.14 6.27
N LEU A 428 -15.44 7.33 5.82
CA LEU A 428 -14.14 7.91 6.08
C LEU A 428 -14.26 9.28 6.77
N PRO A 429 -14.20 9.35 8.11
CA PRO A 429 -14.11 10.61 8.83
C PRO A 429 -12.68 11.19 8.72
N VAL A 430 -12.56 12.49 8.40
CA VAL A 430 -11.26 13.12 8.13
C VAL A 430 -11.12 14.46 8.84
N LYS A 431 -9.90 14.72 9.35
CA LYS A 431 -9.44 16.03 9.81
C LYS A 431 -7.93 16.13 9.63
N ASP A 432 -7.45 17.02 8.74
CA ASP A 432 -6.03 17.33 8.56
C ASP A 432 -5.13 16.08 8.43
N GLN A 433 -5.55 15.13 7.58
CA GLN A 433 -4.85 13.87 7.29
C GLN A 433 -4.73 13.61 5.78
N GLY A 434 -4.53 14.67 4.99
CA GLY A 434 -4.55 14.64 3.53
C GLY A 434 -3.64 13.60 2.90
N LYS A 435 -2.45 13.37 3.45
CA LYS A 435 -1.53 12.33 2.92
C LYS A 435 -2.09 10.91 3.04
N TRP A 436 -2.77 10.63 4.16
CA TRP A 436 -3.43 9.34 4.37
C TRP A 436 -4.68 9.20 3.52
N VAL A 437 -5.37 10.30 3.20
CA VAL A 437 -6.44 10.29 2.19
C VAL A 437 -5.89 9.93 0.81
N GLN A 438 -4.74 10.50 0.42
CA GLN A 438 -4.11 10.15 -0.86
C GLN A 438 -3.62 8.69 -0.89
N HIS A 439 -3.06 8.19 0.22
CA HIS A 439 -2.73 6.76 0.38
C HIS A 439 -3.96 5.87 0.21
N PHE A 440 -5.06 6.20 0.90
CA PHE A 440 -6.33 5.48 0.78
C PHE A 440 -6.86 5.47 -0.66
N ILE A 441 -6.86 6.62 -1.34
CA ILE A 441 -7.29 6.75 -2.74
C ILE A 441 -6.44 5.85 -3.65
N HIS A 442 -5.12 5.85 -3.47
CA HIS A 442 -4.21 5.01 -4.25
C HIS A 442 -4.48 3.52 -4.02
N GLN A 443 -4.50 3.08 -2.75
CA GLN A 443 -4.71 1.68 -2.39
C GLN A 443 -6.09 1.16 -2.79
N LEU A 444 -7.14 1.97 -2.66
CA LEU A 444 -8.48 1.61 -3.12
C LEU A 444 -8.55 1.52 -4.65
N THR A 445 -7.81 2.39 -5.35
CA THR A 445 -7.68 2.31 -6.82
C THR A 445 -6.99 1.01 -7.24
N ASP A 446 -5.86 0.68 -6.61
CA ASP A 446 -5.15 -0.58 -6.87
C ASP A 446 -6.03 -1.79 -6.56
N ALA A 447 -6.73 -1.78 -5.43
CA ALA A 447 -7.67 -2.83 -5.04
C ALA A 447 -8.74 -3.07 -6.11
N SER A 448 -9.33 -2.00 -6.64
CA SER A 448 -10.34 -2.06 -7.71
C SER A 448 -9.75 -2.60 -9.02
N LEU A 449 -8.56 -2.13 -9.41
CA LEU A 449 -7.88 -2.58 -10.64
C LEU A 449 -7.46 -4.05 -10.56
N LEU A 450 -6.98 -4.51 -9.41
CA LEU A 450 -6.54 -5.89 -9.20
C LEU A 450 -7.70 -6.89 -9.20
N THR A 451 -8.87 -6.48 -8.72
CA THR A 451 -10.04 -7.36 -8.55
C THR A 451 -11.15 -7.16 -9.58
N ASN A 452 -11.07 -6.10 -10.40
CA ASN A 452 -12.17 -5.59 -11.25
C ASN A 452 -13.45 -5.22 -10.48
N ASP A 453 -13.39 -5.08 -9.15
CA ASP A 453 -14.54 -4.66 -8.35
C ASP A 453 -14.65 -3.14 -8.33
N THR A 454 -15.72 -2.63 -8.92
CA THR A 454 -16.06 -1.20 -8.94
C THR A 454 -17.33 -0.87 -8.17
N ASN A 455 -17.92 -1.86 -7.48
CA ASN A 455 -19.21 -1.75 -6.80
C ASN A 455 -19.04 -1.29 -5.35
N PHE A 456 -18.44 -0.11 -5.20
CA PHE A 456 -18.21 0.56 -3.92
C PHE A 456 -18.48 2.06 -4.06
N HIS A 457 -18.54 2.75 -2.92
CA HIS A 457 -18.65 4.20 -2.84
C HIS A 457 -17.91 4.71 -1.60
N VAL A 458 -17.37 5.93 -1.65
CA VAL A 458 -16.66 6.53 -0.53
C VAL A 458 -17.46 7.70 0.04
N MET A 459 -17.80 7.63 1.32
CA MET A 459 -18.40 8.74 2.06
C MET A 459 -17.32 9.41 2.89
N VAL A 460 -16.89 10.59 2.46
CA VAL A 460 -15.89 11.41 3.15
C VAL A 460 -16.58 12.44 4.02
N ILE A 461 -16.23 12.49 5.30
CA ILE A 461 -16.82 13.41 6.27
C ILE A 461 -15.68 14.27 6.78
N ASP A 462 -15.52 15.43 6.16
CA ASP A 462 -14.38 16.29 6.35
C ASP A 462 -14.69 17.38 7.39
N PHE A 463 -13.87 17.46 8.44
CA PHE A 463 -13.95 18.50 9.46
C PHE A 463 -13.09 19.71 9.10
N GLU A 464 -13.28 20.28 7.91
CA GLU A 464 -12.54 21.45 7.42
C GLU A 464 -11.02 21.20 7.40
N SER A 465 -10.59 20.15 6.68
CA SER A 465 -9.16 19.86 6.50
C SER A 465 -8.49 20.96 5.67
N LYS A 466 -7.30 21.37 6.08
CA LYS A 466 -6.53 22.46 5.44
C LYS A 466 -5.32 21.96 4.65
N ASP A 467 -4.94 20.70 4.85
CA ASP A 467 -3.75 20.08 4.27
C ASP A 467 -4.02 19.36 2.93
N ILE A 468 -5.28 19.38 2.45
CA ILE A 468 -5.68 18.77 1.19
C ILE A 468 -6.91 19.46 0.58
N ASP A 469 -6.92 19.55 -0.74
CA ASP A 469 -8.12 19.82 -1.51
C ASP A 469 -8.83 18.49 -1.79
N MET A 470 -9.88 18.18 -1.01
CA MET A 470 -10.62 16.93 -1.10
C MET A 470 -11.26 16.74 -2.48
N ALA A 471 -11.85 17.80 -3.05
CA ALA A 471 -12.52 17.73 -4.34
C ALA A 471 -11.52 17.37 -5.45
N LYS A 472 -10.35 18.00 -5.44
CA LYS A 472 -9.26 17.66 -6.36
C LYS A 472 -8.72 16.26 -6.13
N ALA A 473 -8.56 15.83 -4.88
CA ALA A 473 -8.00 14.52 -4.55
C ALA A 473 -8.88 13.36 -5.04
N PHE A 474 -10.20 13.45 -4.84
CA PHE A 474 -11.15 12.42 -5.26
C PHE A 474 -11.56 12.51 -6.74
N ASN A 475 -11.16 13.56 -7.45
CA ASN A 475 -11.38 13.69 -8.90
C ASN A 475 -10.40 12.82 -9.71
N THR A 476 -10.51 11.51 -9.53
CA THR A 476 -9.77 10.49 -10.32
C THR A 476 -10.73 9.78 -11.29
N PRO A 477 -10.23 9.09 -12.32
CA PRO A 477 -11.08 8.32 -13.24
C PRO A 477 -11.98 7.30 -12.52
N LEU A 478 -11.49 6.67 -11.45
CA LEU A 478 -12.25 5.68 -10.69
C LEU A 478 -13.22 6.31 -9.68
N LEU A 479 -12.79 7.37 -8.97
CA LEU A 479 -13.52 7.89 -7.81
C LEU A 479 -14.41 9.07 -8.12
N SER A 480 -14.22 9.80 -9.23
CA SER A 480 -14.99 11.01 -9.57
C SER A 480 -16.51 10.84 -9.51
N SER A 481 -17.01 9.64 -9.81
CA SER A 481 -18.44 9.28 -9.74
C SER A 481 -18.82 8.36 -8.57
N ARG A 482 -17.88 8.09 -7.64
CA ARG A 482 -18.02 7.11 -6.54
C ARG A 482 -17.66 7.68 -5.18
N HIS A 483 -17.82 8.99 -4.99
CA HIS A 483 -17.60 9.62 -3.71
C HIS A 483 -18.63 10.70 -3.40
N ASN A 484 -18.83 10.96 -2.11
CA ASN A 484 -19.46 12.16 -1.61
C ASN A 484 -18.56 12.75 -0.52
N ILE A 485 -18.34 14.06 -0.58
CA ILE A 485 -17.66 14.81 0.48
C ILE A 485 -18.71 15.63 1.21
N ILE A 486 -18.81 15.43 2.52
CA ILE A 486 -19.70 16.15 3.42
C ILE A 486 -18.81 16.91 4.40
N SER A 487 -18.87 18.24 4.34
CA SER A 487 -18.12 19.08 5.27
C SER A 487 -18.91 19.31 6.56
N LEU A 488 -18.25 19.13 7.70
CA LEU A 488 -18.76 19.47 9.03
C LEU A 488 -17.84 20.52 9.66
N THR A 489 -18.43 21.49 10.35
CA THR A 489 -17.67 22.56 11.01
C THR A 489 -17.39 22.24 12.48
N GLY A 490 -16.25 22.72 12.98
CA GLY A 490 -15.91 22.67 14.40
C GLY A 490 -15.06 21.46 14.82
N LYS A 491 -15.07 21.16 16.13
CA LYS A 491 -14.16 20.15 16.69
C LYS A 491 -14.45 18.75 16.14
N PHE A 492 -13.39 18.04 15.75
CA PHE A 492 -13.48 16.69 15.21
C PHE A 492 -14.24 15.76 16.15
N TYR A 493 -15.22 15.07 15.59
CA TYR A 493 -16.16 14.26 16.34
C TYR A 493 -16.52 12.97 15.58
N LYS A 494 -15.70 11.93 15.80
CA LYS A 494 -15.74 10.66 15.06
C LYS A 494 -17.14 10.03 15.05
N THR A 495 -17.79 9.85 16.20
CA THR A 495 -19.08 9.14 16.26
C THR A 495 -20.19 9.89 15.53
N LEU A 496 -20.23 11.22 15.59
CA LEU A 496 -21.15 12.03 14.77
C LEU A 496 -20.84 11.91 13.28
N ALA A 497 -19.56 11.96 12.91
CA ALA A 497 -19.12 11.84 11.53
C ALA A 497 -19.64 10.55 10.89
N LEU A 498 -19.46 9.42 11.59
CA LEU A 498 -19.92 8.11 11.15
C LEU A 498 -21.44 8.06 10.99
N ASN A 499 -22.20 8.55 11.99
CA ASN A 499 -23.66 8.62 11.90
C ASN A 499 -24.12 9.51 10.74
N LYS A 500 -23.48 10.67 10.53
CA LYS A 500 -23.82 11.59 9.46
C LYS A 500 -23.59 10.97 8.10
N ALA A 501 -22.48 10.27 7.89
CA ALA A 501 -22.20 9.54 6.66
C ALA A 501 -23.30 8.54 6.30
N VAL A 502 -23.68 7.72 7.27
CA VAL A 502 -24.63 6.62 7.08
C VAL A 502 -26.02 7.14 6.72
N GLN A 503 -26.41 8.33 7.20
CA GLN A 503 -27.68 8.97 6.84
C GLN A 503 -27.81 9.21 5.33
N PHE A 504 -26.69 9.38 4.61
CA PHE A 504 -26.68 9.60 3.16
C PHE A 504 -26.55 8.31 2.34
N VAL A 505 -26.40 7.15 2.98
CA VAL A 505 -26.42 5.87 2.25
C VAL A 505 -27.86 5.60 1.81
N PRO A 506 -28.16 5.53 0.49
CA PRO A 506 -29.53 5.57 -0.01
C PRO A 506 -30.30 4.25 0.16
N ASN A 507 -29.59 3.12 0.14
CA ASN A 507 -30.19 1.79 0.14
C ASN A 507 -29.99 1.08 1.48
N ALA A 508 -31.09 0.62 2.08
CA ALA A 508 -31.07 -0.15 3.33
C ALA A 508 -30.39 -1.52 3.20
N TYR A 509 -30.25 -2.02 1.96
CA TYR A 509 -29.62 -3.29 1.63
C TYR A 509 -28.20 -3.14 1.05
N ASP A 510 -27.57 -1.99 1.26
CA ASP A 510 -26.14 -1.82 1.01
C ASP A 510 -25.35 -1.92 2.32
N ILE A 511 -24.04 -2.19 2.20
CA ILE A 511 -23.14 -2.45 3.32
C ILE A 511 -22.39 -1.17 3.67
N ILE A 512 -22.49 -0.77 4.93
CA ILE A 512 -21.66 0.27 5.54
C ILE A 512 -20.36 -0.39 5.98
N PHE A 513 -19.22 0.16 5.60
CA PHE A 513 -17.91 -0.27 6.07
C PHE A 513 -17.17 0.89 6.74
N LEU A 514 -17.08 0.86 8.08
CA LEU A 514 -16.32 1.83 8.85
C LEU A 514 -14.83 1.61 8.60
N PHE A 515 -14.15 2.65 8.12
CA PHE A 515 -12.73 2.58 7.76
C PHE A 515 -11.94 3.68 8.46
N ASP A 516 -10.79 3.32 9.03
CA ASP A 516 -9.87 4.28 9.65
C ASP A 516 -8.83 4.76 8.63
N LEU A 517 -8.33 5.98 8.81
CA LEU A 517 -7.13 6.40 8.11
C LEU A 517 -5.92 5.68 8.71
N HIS A 518 -4.73 5.86 8.13
CA HIS A 518 -3.50 5.17 8.54
C HIS A 518 -3.49 3.66 8.31
N VAL A 519 -4.45 3.11 7.56
CA VAL A 519 -4.56 1.67 7.28
C VAL A 519 -4.44 1.41 5.78
N ASP A 520 -3.74 0.34 5.43
CA ASP A 520 -3.69 -0.17 4.06
C ASP A 520 -5.06 -0.71 3.62
N VAL A 521 -5.37 -0.63 2.33
CA VAL A 521 -6.61 -1.20 1.75
C VAL A 521 -6.24 -2.48 1.00
N PRO A 522 -6.45 -3.68 1.58
CA PRO A 522 -6.14 -4.93 0.89
C PRO A 522 -7.03 -5.11 -0.34
N ALA A 523 -6.50 -5.62 -1.44
CA ALA A 523 -7.28 -5.74 -2.68
C ALA A 523 -8.55 -6.60 -2.52
N GLY A 524 -8.49 -7.67 -1.73
CA GLY A 524 -9.63 -8.57 -1.46
C GLY A 524 -10.61 -8.10 -0.38
N ILE A 525 -10.46 -6.90 0.19
CA ILE A 525 -11.27 -6.48 1.36
C ILE A 525 -12.75 -6.32 1.02
N MET A 526 -13.10 -5.80 -0.16
CA MET A 526 -14.50 -5.57 -0.55
C MET A 526 -15.26 -6.89 -0.71
N ASP A 527 -14.62 -7.90 -1.30
CA ASP A 527 -15.17 -9.24 -1.44
C ASP A 527 -15.36 -9.90 -0.06
N SER A 528 -14.35 -9.78 0.82
CA SER A 528 -14.44 -10.26 2.20
C SER A 528 -15.56 -9.60 2.99
N VAL A 529 -15.77 -8.28 2.81
CA VAL A 529 -16.87 -7.53 3.40
C VAL A 529 -18.22 -8.10 2.97
N ARG A 530 -18.43 -8.33 1.66
CA ARG A 530 -19.71 -8.88 1.17
C ARG A 530 -19.96 -10.31 1.64
N MET A 531 -18.94 -11.16 1.65
CA MET A 531 -19.10 -12.56 2.05
C MET A 531 -19.36 -12.74 3.55
N ASN A 532 -18.84 -11.83 4.41
CA ASN A 532 -18.95 -11.94 5.86
C ASN A 532 -20.00 -11.00 6.48
N THR A 533 -20.86 -10.39 5.65
CA THR A 533 -21.92 -9.49 6.12
C THR A 533 -23.24 -9.91 5.48
N ILE A 534 -24.28 -10.12 6.29
CA ILE A 534 -25.60 -10.59 5.85
C ILE A 534 -26.69 -9.89 6.65
N ALA A 535 -27.63 -9.24 5.96
CA ALA A 535 -28.65 -8.41 6.59
C ALA A 535 -29.48 -9.22 7.61
N GLY A 536 -29.56 -8.73 8.84
CA GLY A 536 -30.27 -9.34 9.96
C GLY A 536 -29.67 -10.65 10.45
N ARG A 537 -28.51 -11.08 9.95
CA ARG A 537 -27.93 -12.39 10.26
C ARG A 537 -26.44 -12.35 10.63
N MET A 538 -25.64 -11.48 10.03
CA MET A 538 -24.19 -11.49 10.20
C MET A 538 -23.57 -10.09 10.02
N ALA A 539 -22.72 -9.69 10.96
CA ALA A 539 -21.90 -8.48 10.88
C ALA A 539 -20.41 -8.85 10.91
N TYR A 540 -19.58 -8.07 10.22
CA TYR A 540 -18.16 -8.35 10.09
C TYR A 540 -17.30 -7.32 10.83
N PHE A 541 -16.44 -7.76 11.74
CA PHE A 541 -15.45 -6.93 12.43
C PHE A 541 -14.04 -7.46 12.12
N PRO A 542 -13.43 -7.08 10.98
CA PRO A 542 -12.08 -7.53 10.65
C PRO A 542 -11.09 -7.13 11.75
N ALA A 543 -10.19 -8.04 12.12
CA ALA A 543 -9.09 -7.72 13.01
C ALA A 543 -7.96 -7.09 12.20
N VAL A 544 -7.45 -5.97 12.71
CA VAL A 544 -6.43 -5.13 12.07
C VAL A 544 -5.06 -5.43 12.69
N GLY A 545 -4.03 -5.58 11.87
CA GLY A 545 -2.66 -5.68 12.35
C GLY A 545 -2.10 -4.30 12.63
N ARG A 546 -1.68 -4.01 13.85
CA ARG A 546 -1.04 -2.76 14.25
C ARG A 546 0.46 -2.92 14.08
N LEU A 547 1.04 -2.17 13.15
CA LEU A 547 2.47 -2.13 12.94
C LEU A 547 3.14 -1.36 14.09
N GLU A 548 4.29 -1.85 14.54
CA GLU A 548 5.09 -1.12 15.53
C GLU A 548 5.92 0.00 14.89
N CYS A 549 6.42 0.90 15.73
CA CYS A 549 7.32 1.97 15.34
C CYS A 549 8.55 1.41 14.60
N GLY A 550 8.70 1.75 13.32
CA GLY A 550 9.82 1.36 12.45
C GLY A 550 9.52 0.15 11.57
N SER A 551 8.35 -0.47 11.75
CA SER A 551 7.88 -1.56 10.91
C SER A 551 7.21 -1.04 9.63
N SER A 552 7.06 -1.94 8.65
CA SER A 552 6.35 -1.70 7.39
C SER A 552 5.30 -2.78 7.15
N SER A 553 4.42 -2.55 6.18
CA SER A 553 3.47 -3.54 5.68
C SER A 553 4.12 -4.64 4.83
N VAL A 554 5.45 -4.69 4.73
CA VAL A 554 6.18 -5.83 4.15
C VAL A 554 6.78 -6.69 5.27
N GLU A 555 7.32 -6.06 6.32
CA GLU A 555 7.88 -6.77 7.46
C GLU A 555 6.83 -7.31 8.42
N HIS A 556 5.65 -6.67 8.51
CA HIS A 556 4.56 -7.04 9.39
C HIS A 556 4.96 -7.20 10.88
N ARG A 557 5.97 -6.46 11.34
CA ARG A 557 6.33 -6.46 12.76
C ARG A 557 5.33 -5.64 13.57
N GLY A 558 4.75 -6.24 14.61
CA GLY A 558 3.67 -5.61 15.37
C GLY A 558 2.77 -6.63 16.06
N PHE A 559 1.47 -6.34 16.15
CA PHE A 559 0.48 -7.24 16.77
C PHE A 559 -0.92 -7.10 16.16
N TRP A 560 -1.75 -8.13 16.26
CA TRP A 560 -3.17 -8.08 15.90
C TRP A 560 -3.99 -7.40 17.00
N GLN A 561 -4.73 -6.33 16.66
CA GLN A 561 -5.56 -5.58 17.60
C GLN A 561 -6.86 -6.35 17.91
N MET A 562 -6.77 -7.40 18.74
CA MET A 562 -7.90 -8.30 19.00
C MET A 562 -9.05 -7.64 19.76
N ASN A 563 -8.77 -6.65 20.60
CA ASN A 563 -9.76 -5.90 21.39
C ASN A 563 -10.16 -4.55 20.75
N GLY A 564 -9.87 -4.30 19.47
CA GLY A 564 -10.30 -3.09 18.76
C GLY A 564 -11.41 -3.39 17.74
N TYR A 565 -12.52 -2.65 17.79
CA TYR A 565 -13.73 -2.91 17.00
C TYR A 565 -14.14 -1.72 16.12
N GLY A 566 -13.19 -0.79 15.89
CA GLY A 566 -13.42 0.40 15.07
C GLY A 566 -13.67 0.12 13.58
N PHE A 567 -13.34 -1.09 13.10
CA PHE A 567 -13.71 -1.56 11.76
C PHE A 567 -14.93 -2.46 11.87
N LEU A 568 -15.97 -2.11 11.13
CA LEU A 568 -17.26 -2.79 11.10
C LEU A 568 -17.81 -2.75 9.68
N ALA A 569 -18.18 -3.90 9.13
CA ALA A 569 -19.08 -3.99 8.00
C ALA A 569 -20.45 -4.53 8.43
N ILE A 570 -21.50 -3.77 8.12
CA ILE A 570 -22.88 -4.09 8.48
C ILE A 570 -23.85 -3.52 7.45
N TYR A 571 -24.99 -4.17 7.23
CA TYR A 571 -26.03 -3.60 6.40
C TYR A 571 -26.60 -2.33 7.03
N LYS A 572 -26.93 -1.35 6.20
CA LYS A 572 -27.58 -0.11 6.65
C LYS A 572 -28.88 -0.39 7.43
N SER A 573 -29.68 -1.35 6.96
CA SER A 573 -30.90 -1.78 7.66
C SER A 573 -30.65 -2.26 9.10
N ASP A 574 -29.51 -2.87 9.39
CA ASP A 574 -29.18 -3.29 10.76
C ASP A 574 -28.55 -2.15 11.57
N TRP A 575 -27.75 -1.30 10.93
CA TRP A 575 -27.27 -0.06 11.54
C TRP A 575 -28.39 0.79 12.12
N ASP A 576 -29.45 0.98 11.33
CA ASP A 576 -30.62 1.75 11.73
C ASP A 576 -31.36 1.09 12.91
N LYS A 577 -31.38 -0.25 13.01
CA LYS A 577 -32.05 -0.98 14.11
C LYS A 577 -31.38 -0.76 15.47
N PHE A 578 -30.05 -0.77 15.53
CA PHE A 578 -29.32 -0.58 16.79
C PHE A 578 -29.04 0.90 17.12
N GLY A 579 -29.34 1.81 16.18
CA GLY A 579 -29.31 3.26 16.38
C GLY A 579 -27.96 3.94 16.08
N GLY A 580 -27.04 3.29 15.35
CA GLY A 580 -25.75 3.87 14.96
C GLY A 580 -24.79 4.13 16.12
N MET A 581 -23.82 5.04 16.00
CA MET A 581 -22.87 5.34 17.08
C MET A 581 -23.51 6.07 18.26
N ASN A 582 -23.10 5.74 19.49
CA ASN A 582 -23.46 6.50 20.70
C ASN A 582 -22.72 7.84 20.70
N THR A 583 -23.41 8.86 20.22
CA THR A 583 -22.88 10.23 20.13
C THR A 583 -22.83 10.88 21.50
N LYS A 584 -23.88 10.73 22.32
CA LYS A 584 -24.04 11.41 23.60
C LYS A 584 -22.89 11.11 24.57
N ASP A 585 -22.57 9.84 24.78
CA ASP A 585 -21.61 9.45 25.83
C ASP A 585 -20.16 9.51 25.34
N TYR A 586 -19.94 9.42 24.02
CA TYR A 586 -18.61 9.46 23.40
C TYR A 586 -18.35 10.75 22.63
N GLN A 587 -18.90 11.87 23.10
CA GLN A 587 -18.63 13.18 22.54
C GLN A 587 -17.21 13.66 22.92
N TYR A 588 -16.35 13.82 21.92
CA TYR A 588 -14.94 14.26 22.07
C TYR A 588 -14.02 13.37 22.92
N SER A 589 -14.50 12.20 23.37
CA SER A 589 -13.69 11.21 24.07
C SER A 589 -13.08 10.20 23.09
N TRP A 590 -11.91 9.68 23.43
CA TRP A 590 -11.26 8.59 22.69
C TRP A 590 -11.27 7.31 23.50
N GLY A 591 -11.78 6.22 22.91
CA GLY A 591 -11.78 4.89 23.49
C GLY A 591 -13.13 4.50 24.12
N GLY A 592 -13.47 3.22 24.00
CA GLY A 592 -14.70 2.62 24.52
C GLY A 592 -15.90 2.76 23.58
N GLU A 593 -15.84 3.65 22.57
CA GLU A 593 -16.94 3.85 21.63
C GLU A 593 -17.16 2.64 20.72
N ASP A 594 -16.07 1.94 20.39
CA ASP A 594 -16.09 0.73 19.57
C ASP A 594 -16.55 -0.49 20.38
N TRP A 595 -16.29 -0.50 21.70
CA TRP A 595 -16.82 -1.51 22.62
C TRP A 595 -18.32 -1.35 22.85
N ASP A 596 -18.79 -0.10 23.04
CA ASP A 596 -20.23 0.22 23.08
C ASP A 596 -20.94 -0.17 21.77
N LEU A 597 -20.31 0.13 20.62
CA LEU A 597 -20.81 -0.28 19.31
C LEU A 597 -20.96 -1.80 19.23
N LEU A 598 -19.94 -2.56 19.65
CA LEU A 598 -19.98 -4.02 19.63
C LEU A 598 -21.11 -4.56 20.50
N ASP A 599 -21.28 -4.08 21.74
CA ASP A 599 -22.38 -4.54 22.61
C ASP A 599 -23.73 -4.35 21.92
N ARG A 600 -23.95 -3.19 21.30
CA ARG A 600 -25.23 -2.87 20.66
C ARG A 600 -25.47 -3.66 19.38
N VAL A 601 -24.42 -3.93 18.60
CA VAL A 601 -24.51 -4.86 17.46
C VAL A 601 -24.80 -6.29 17.94
N MET A 602 -24.13 -6.76 18.99
CA MET A 602 -24.34 -8.10 19.53
C MET A 602 -25.72 -8.28 20.17
N MET A 603 -26.38 -7.22 20.62
CA MET A 603 -27.77 -7.28 21.09
C MET A 603 -28.79 -7.44 19.94
N LEU A 604 -28.37 -7.31 18.68
CA LEU A 604 -29.15 -7.79 17.53
C LEU A 604 -29.02 -9.32 17.42
N PRO A 605 -30.00 -10.02 16.82
CA PRO A 605 -29.91 -11.46 16.57
C PRO A 605 -28.97 -11.80 15.39
N VAL A 606 -27.74 -11.27 15.42
CA VAL A 606 -26.73 -11.43 14.37
C VAL A 606 -25.49 -12.15 14.89
N GLU A 607 -24.89 -12.98 14.04
CA GLU A 607 -23.55 -13.49 14.23
C GLU A 607 -22.52 -12.37 14.00
N VAL A 608 -21.45 -12.36 14.79
CA VAL A 608 -20.30 -11.46 14.57
C VAL A 608 -19.12 -12.27 14.04
N GLU A 609 -18.70 -12.00 12.82
CA GLU A 609 -17.50 -12.60 12.24
C GLU A 609 -16.29 -11.72 12.54
N ARG A 610 -15.23 -12.32 13.05
CA ARG A 610 -14.00 -11.62 13.42
C ARG A 610 -12.81 -12.48 13.09
N ILE A 611 -12.11 -12.07 12.05
CA ILE A 611 -10.94 -12.78 11.52
C ILE A 611 -9.85 -11.76 11.20
N ARG A 612 -8.59 -12.17 11.34
CA ARG A 612 -7.45 -11.35 10.93
C ARG A 612 -7.45 -11.27 9.42
N HIS A 613 -7.43 -10.06 8.87
CA HIS A 613 -7.44 -9.88 7.43
C HIS A 613 -6.02 -9.62 6.92
N PRO A 614 -5.45 -10.49 6.06
CA PRO A 614 -4.14 -10.24 5.45
C PRO A 614 -4.07 -8.87 4.80
N GLY A 615 -2.96 -8.15 5.00
CA GLY A 615 -2.74 -6.82 4.42
C GLY A 615 -3.49 -5.68 5.11
N LEU A 616 -4.42 -5.94 6.05
CA LEU A 616 -5.16 -4.88 6.74
C LEU A 616 -4.31 -4.36 7.91
N TYR A 617 -3.30 -3.56 7.56
CA TYR A 617 -2.30 -3.08 8.49
C TYR A 617 -2.46 -1.60 8.78
N HIS A 618 -2.56 -1.29 10.06
CA HIS A 618 -2.56 0.07 10.55
C HIS A 618 -1.12 0.48 10.87
N HIS A 619 -0.63 1.50 10.16
CA HIS A 619 0.70 2.06 10.31
C HIS A 619 0.88 2.72 11.66
N TYR A 620 2.10 2.62 12.21
CA TYR A 620 2.41 3.32 13.44
C TYR A 620 2.31 4.83 13.21
N HIS A 621 1.60 5.51 14.10
CA HIS A 621 1.70 6.95 14.26
C HIS A 621 1.61 7.29 15.74
N PRO A 622 2.27 8.37 16.20
CA PRO A 622 2.12 8.82 17.56
C PRO A 622 0.65 9.21 17.83
N LYS A 623 0.15 8.91 19.03
CA LYS A 623 -1.17 9.39 19.47
C LYS A 623 -1.08 10.91 19.64
N GLN A 624 -1.58 11.66 18.65
CA GLN A 624 -1.79 13.10 18.82
C GLN A 624 -2.94 13.28 19.82
N ARG A 625 -2.61 13.65 21.07
CA ARG A 625 -3.60 13.80 22.16
C ARG A 625 -4.55 14.99 21.98
N LYS A 626 -4.48 15.74 20.88
CA LYS A 626 -5.23 16.98 20.69
C LYS A 626 -5.63 17.19 19.22
N TRP A 627 -6.81 16.71 18.86
CA TRP A 627 -7.61 17.34 17.80
C TRP A 627 -8.39 18.47 18.48
N ASN A 628 -7.69 19.56 18.78
CA ASN A 628 -8.33 20.78 19.31
C ASN A 628 -8.83 21.63 18.15
#